data_AF-A0A150GAL4-F1
#
_entry.id   AF-A0A150GAL4-F1
#
_cell.length_a   1.000
_cell.length_b   1.000
_cell.length_c   1.000
_cell.angle_alpha   90.00
_cell.angle_beta   90.00
_cell.angle_gamma   90.00
#
_symmetry.space_group_name_H-M   'P 1'
#
loop_
_entity.id
_entity.type
_entity.pdbx_description
1 polymer ?
#
loop_
_entity_poly.entity_id
_entity_poly.type
_entity_poly.pdbx_seq_one_letter_code
_entity_poly.pdbx_strand_id
1 'polypeptide(L)'
;MTALDLQLNALRYPHPVDVSNTESARKLVIWLENLKIREYKIEDRKPLADVQSPAWDAAFKKYLADLECPLPPGPDLRPALEWLVAFAVNLEYEDNGGRARAAVVLSYTILC
;
A
#
# COMPACT_ATOMS: atom_id res chain seq x y z
N MET A 1 -6.37 -11.80 15.39
CA MET A 1 -6.39 -10.48 14.71
C MET A 1 -4.97 -10.22 14.26
N THR A 2 -4.75 -10.13 12.95
CA THR A 2 -3.42 -9.84 12.41
C THR A 2 -3.15 -8.34 12.48
N ALA A 3 -1.88 -7.91 12.42
CA ALA A 3 -1.53 -6.49 12.43
C ALA A 3 -2.20 -5.71 11.27
N LEU A 4 -2.34 -6.36 10.11
CA LEU A 4 -3.02 -5.81 8.94
C LEU A 4 -4.50 -5.50 9.22
N ASP A 5 -5.22 -6.40 9.89
CA ASP A 5 -6.64 -6.19 10.22
C ASP A 5 -6.85 -4.95 11.10
N LEU A 6 -5.93 -4.70 12.04
CA LEU A 6 -5.99 -3.53 12.92
C LEU A 6 -5.77 -2.23 12.15
N GLN A 7 -4.81 -2.22 11.22
CA GLN A 7 -4.52 -1.06 10.39
C GLN A 7 -5.67 -0.76 9.41
N LEU A 8 -6.27 -1.79 8.79
CA LEU A 8 -7.43 -1.63 7.92
C LEU A 8 -8.65 -1.06 8.68
N ASN A 9 -8.85 -1.49 9.92
CA ASN A 9 -9.86 -0.91 10.80
C ASN A 9 -9.56 0.56 11.13
N ALA A 10 -8.30 0.90 11.39
CA ALA A 10 -7.89 2.29 11.62
C ALA A 10 -8.20 3.19 10.41
N LEU A 11 -7.94 2.69 9.19
CA LEU A 11 -8.26 3.38 7.94
C LEU A 11 -9.77 3.42 7.62
N ARG A 12 -10.60 2.67 8.35
CA ARG A 12 -12.04 2.43 8.10
C ARG A 12 -12.31 1.79 6.74
N TYR A 13 -11.50 0.80 6.36
CA TYR A 13 -11.73 0.05 5.13
C TYR A 13 -13.04 -0.77 5.23
N PRO A 14 -14.00 -0.61 4.28
CA PRO A 14 -15.36 -1.13 4.44
C PRO A 14 -15.53 -2.60 4.04
N HIS A 15 -14.51 -3.26 3.49
CA HIS A 15 -14.61 -4.61 2.95
C HIS A 15 -13.62 -5.57 3.62
N PRO A 16 -13.92 -6.87 3.72
CA PRO A 16 -12.92 -7.85 4.12
C PRO A 16 -11.82 -7.94 3.05
N VAL A 17 -10.56 -7.84 3.47
CA VAL A 17 -9.40 -8.03 2.59
C VAL A 17 -8.89 -9.46 2.76
N ASP A 18 -8.74 -10.16 1.65
CA ASP A 18 -7.97 -11.40 1.61
C ASP A 18 -6.70 -11.15 0.79
N VAL A 19 -5.56 -11.06 1.46
CA VAL A 19 -4.25 -10.85 0.82
C VAL A 19 -3.83 -12.04 -0.05
N SER A 20 -4.43 -13.22 0.16
CA SER A 20 -4.20 -14.40 -0.67
C SER A 20 -4.93 -14.28 -2.01
N ASN A 21 -6.00 -13.48 -2.04
CA ASN A 21 -6.76 -13.22 -3.24
C ASN A 21 -6.23 -11.97 -3.95
N THR A 22 -5.59 -12.19 -5.08
CA THR A 22 -5.02 -11.11 -5.92
C THR A 22 -6.04 -10.02 -6.24
N GLU A 23 -7.30 -10.35 -6.52
CA GLU A 23 -8.30 -9.32 -6.86
C GLU A 23 -8.64 -8.44 -5.65
N SER A 24 -8.75 -9.03 -4.46
CA SER A 24 -9.02 -8.31 -3.22
C SER A 24 -7.85 -7.38 -2.87
N ALA A 25 -6.62 -7.89 -2.98
CA ALA A 25 -5.39 -7.11 -2.83
C ALA A 25 -5.33 -5.92 -3.79
N ARG A 26 -5.60 -6.14 -5.09
CA ARG A 26 -5.59 -5.06 -6.09
C ARG A 26 -6.65 -3.99 -5.82
N LYS A 27 -7.85 -4.40 -5.37
CA LYS A 27 -8.93 -3.48 -4.94
C LYS A 27 -8.56 -2.66 -3.70
N LEU A 28 -7.76 -3.22 -2.79
CA LEU A 28 -7.26 -2.46 -1.64
C LEU A 28 -6.29 -1.36 -2.10
N VAL A 29 -5.35 -1.66 -2.99
CA VAL A 29 -4.37 -0.67 -3.50
C VAL A 29 -5.06 0.54 -4.12
N ILE A 30 -6.03 0.32 -5.01
CA ILE A 30 -6.74 1.42 -5.67
C ILE A 30 -7.58 2.25 -4.67
N TRP A 31 -8.09 1.62 -3.60
CA TRP A 31 -8.82 2.32 -2.55
C TRP A 31 -7.87 3.20 -1.72
N LEU A 32 -6.71 2.66 -1.33
CA LEU A 32 -5.67 3.42 -0.61
C LEU A 32 -5.23 4.63 -1.43
N GLU A 33 -4.98 4.44 -2.72
CA GLU A 33 -4.57 5.52 -3.61
C GLU A 33 -5.66 6.58 -3.79
N ASN A 34 -6.94 6.16 -3.93
CA ASN A 34 -8.02 7.11 -4.15
C ASN A 34 -8.35 7.99 -2.92
N LEU A 35 -8.18 7.45 -1.72
CA LEU A 35 -8.70 8.09 -0.50
C LEU A 35 -7.62 8.49 0.51
N LYS A 36 -6.51 7.76 0.60
CA LYS A 36 -5.51 7.93 1.65
C LYS A 36 -4.21 8.52 1.11
N ILE A 37 -3.59 7.88 0.12
CA ILE A 37 -2.26 8.26 -0.40
C ILE A 37 -2.37 9.43 -1.39
N ARG A 38 -3.21 9.30 -2.44
CA ARG A 38 -3.52 10.34 -3.42
C ARG A 38 -2.31 10.93 -4.16
N GLU A 39 -1.27 10.15 -4.36
CA GLU A 39 -0.03 10.57 -5.04
C GLU A 39 -0.25 10.74 -6.56
N TYR A 40 -1.07 9.88 -7.16
CA TYR A 40 -1.33 9.87 -8.59
C TYR A 40 -2.54 10.74 -8.97
N LYS A 41 -2.41 11.42 -10.12
CA LYS A 41 -3.54 12.09 -10.79
C LYS A 41 -4.55 11.06 -11.29
N ILE A 42 -5.79 11.48 -11.47
CA ILE A 42 -6.90 10.59 -11.87
C ILE A 42 -6.63 9.82 -13.17
N GLU A 43 -5.85 10.41 -14.08
CA GLU A 43 -5.42 9.82 -15.35
C GLU A 43 -4.41 8.68 -15.17
N ASP A 44 -3.46 8.83 -14.24
CA ASP A 44 -2.42 7.85 -13.92
C ASP A 44 -2.94 6.67 -13.08
N ARG A 45 -4.18 6.76 -12.58
CA ARG A 45 -4.84 5.67 -11.81
C ARG A 45 -5.42 4.57 -12.69
N LYS A 46 -5.67 4.84 -13.98
CA LYS A 46 -6.28 3.85 -14.90
C LYS A 46 -5.57 2.49 -14.91
N PRO A 47 -4.22 2.41 -14.97
CA PRO A 47 -3.51 1.14 -14.97
C PRO A 47 -3.65 0.35 -13.66
N LEU A 48 -3.80 1.05 -12.53
CA LEU A 48 -4.00 0.43 -11.21
C LEU A 48 -5.47 0.07 -10.95
N ALA A 49 -6.41 0.75 -11.62
CA ALA A 49 -7.84 0.48 -11.51
C ALA A 49 -8.26 -0.78 -12.29
N ASP A 50 -7.54 -1.12 -13.35
CA ASP A 50 -7.79 -2.33 -14.13
C ASP A 50 -7.18 -3.57 -13.46
N VAL A 51 -7.90 -4.08 -12.45
CA VAL A 51 -7.48 -5.21 -11.61
C VAL A 51 -7.30 -6.54 -12.36
N GLN A 52 -7.81 -6.66 -13.59
CA GLN A 52 -7.66 -7.86 -14.42
C GLN A 52 -6.59 -7.68 -15.51
N SER A 53 -6.01 -6.48 -15.64
CA SER A 53 -5.00 -6.21 -16.65
C SER A 53 -3.72 -7.00 -16.40
N PRO A 54 -3.12 -7.61 -17.43
CA PRO A 54 -1.78 -8.19 -17.32
C PRO A 54 -0.70 -7.12 -17.11
N ALA A 55 -1.00 -5.85 -17.41
CA ALA A 55 -0.09 -4.72 -17.15
C ALA A 55 -0.16 -4.20 -15.70
N TRP A 56 -1.09 -4.71 -14.89
CA TRP A 56 -1.30 -4.24 -13.52
C TRP A 56 -0.05 -4.41 -12.67
N ASP A 57 0.63 -5.56 -12.76
CA ASP A 57 1.83 -5.83 -11.96
C ASP A 57 2.98 -4.88 -12.33
N ALA A 58 3.09 -4.47 -13.59
CA ALA A 58 4.07 -3.47 -14.02
C ALA A 58 3.72 -2.07 -13.50
N ALA A 59 2.44 -1.69 -13.57
CA ALA A 59 1.96 -0.43 -13.01
C ALA A 59 2.15 -0.37 -11.49
N PHE A 60 1.88 -1.46 -10.79
CA PHE A 60 2.06 -1.57 -9.34
C PHE A 60 3.52 -1.46 -8.92
N LYS A 61 4.44 -2.09 -9.66
CA LYS A 61 5.88 -1.94 -9.41
C LYS A 61 6.35 -0.50 -9.59
N LYS A 62 5.87 0.18 -10.63
CA LYS A 62 6.15 1.60 -10.84
C LYS A 62 5.59 2.44 -9.70
N TYR A 63 4.36 2.19 -9.28
CA TYR A 63 3.73 2.88 -8.17
C TYR A 63 4.51 2.74 -6.86
N LEU A 64 4.96 1.53 -6.53
CA LEU A 64 5.81 1.32 -5.36
C LEU A 64 7.15 2.07 -5.45
N ALA A 65 7.75 2.14 -6.65
CA ALA A 65 8.98 2.88 -6.87
C ALA A 65 8.77 4.40 -6.73
N ASP A 66 7.65 4.93 -7.23
CA ASP A 66 7.30 6.35 -7.11
C ASP A 66 7.00 6.74 -5.66
N LEU A 67 6.48 5.82 -4.85
CA LEU A 67 6.32 5.98 -3.39
C LEU A 67 7.60 5.71 -2.59
N GLU A 68 8.73 5.49 -3.26
CA GLU A 68 10.03 5.17 -2.64
C GLU A 68 9.98 3.97 -1.69
N CYS A 69 9.15 2.95 -2.02
CA CYS A 69 9.02 1.75 -1.21
C CYS A 69 10.37 0.99 -1.13
N PRO A 70 10.85 0.67 0.08
CA PRO A 70 12.15 0.01 0.26
C PRO A 70 12.11 -1.49 -0.07
N LEU A 71 10.93 -2.07 -0.32
CA LEU A 71 10.77 -3.50 -0.55
C LEU A 71 11.08 -3.85 -2.01
N PRO A 72 11.81 -4.95 -2.25
CA PRO A 72 12.07 -5.40 -3.61
C PRO A 72 10.76 -5.87 -4.28
N PRO A 73 10.55 -5.54 -5.57
CA PRO A 73 9.38 -6.00 -6.30
C PRO A 73 9.42 -7.53 -6.48
N GLY A 74 8.57 -8.24 -5.74
CA GLY A 74 8.48 -9.71 -5.74
C GLY A 74 7.19 -10.24 -6.37
N PRO A 75 7.07 -11.57 -6.54
CA PRO A 75 5.83 -12.23 -6.96
C PRO A 75 4.77 -12.24 -5.85
N ASP A 76 5.19 -12.16 -4.58
CA ASP A 76 4.29 -12.01 -3.45
C ASP A 76 3.97 -10.53 -3.22
N LEU A 77 2.68 -10.20 -3.32
CA LEU A 77 2.17 -8.85 -3.11
C LEU A 77 2.03 -8.52 -1.61
N ARG A 78 2.01 -9.53 -0.75
CA ARG A 78 1.69 -9.36 0.67
C ARG A 78 2.64 -8.37 1.39
N PRO A 79 3.98 -8.47 1.28
CA PRO A 79 4.86 -7.53 1.96
C PRO A 79 4.65 -6.08 1.48
N ALA A 80 4.45 -5.90 0.18
CA ALA A 80 4.19 -4.58 -0.40
C ALA A 80 2.83 -4.00 0.06
N LEU A 81 1.80 -4.83 0.19
CA LEU A 81 0.49 -4.43 0.72
C LEU A 81 0.55 -4.04 2.20
N GLU A 82 1.22 -4.85 3.02
CA GLU A 82 1.41 -4.56 4.45
C GLU A 82 2.15 -3.22 4.62
N TRP A 83 3.17 -2.95 3.80
CA TRP A 83 3.85 -1.66 3.79
C TRP A 83 2.95 -0.51 3.33
N LEU A 84 2.19 -0.68 2.24
CA LEU A 84 1.26 0.34 1.72
C LEU A 84 0.19 0.72 2.75
N VAL A 85 -0.36 -0.26 3.44
CA VAL A 85 -1.35 -0.02 4.50
C VAL A 85 -0.72 0.73 5.67
N ALA A 86 0.47 0.34 6.10
CA ALA A 86 1.20 1.06 7.15
C ALA A 86 1.53 2.51 6.75
N PHE A 87 1.96 2.70 5.50
CA PHE A 87 2.25 4.01 4.92
C PHE A 87 0.99 4.90 4.91
N ALA A 88 -0.15 4.37 4.46
CA ALA A 88 -1.41 5.10 4.47
C ALA A 88 -1.88 5.48 5.88
N VAL A 89 -1.69 4.60 6.88
CA VAL A 89 -2.00 4.90 8.29
C VAL A 89 -1.12 6.05 8.81
N ASN A 90 0.17 6.03 8.48
CA ASN A 90 1.09 7.11 8.84
C ASN A 90 0.65 8.44 8.21
N LEU A 91 0.26 8.46 6.93
CA LEU A 91 -0.26 9.66 6.28
C LEU A 91 -1.52 10.20 6.96
N GLU A 92 -2.48 9.34 7.31
CA GLU A 92 -3.70 9.75 8.02
C GLU A 92 -3.37 10.31 9.41
N TYR A 93 -2.34 9.79 10.08
CA TYR A 93 -1.87 10.33 11.36
C TYR A 93 -1.17 11.68 11.21
N GLU A 94 -0.33 11.84 10.17
CA GLU A 94 0.36 13.10 9.86
C GLU A 94 -0.63 14.22 9.49
N ASP A 95 -1.64 13.91 8.67
CA ASP A 95 -2.69 14.84 8.25
C ASP A 95 -3.55 15.30 9.45
N ASN A 96 -3.76 14.42 10.43
CA ASN A 96 -4.50 14.73 11.66
C ASN A 96 -3.65 15.45 12.73
N GLY A 97 -2.48 15.99 12.37
CA GLY A 97 -1.63 16.83 13.21
C GLY A 97 -0.60 16.08 14.07
N GLY A 98 -0.49 14.76 13.91
CA GLY A 98 0.45 13.92 14.61
C GLY A 98 1.83 13.92 13.96
N ARG A 99 2.69 14.91 14.29
CA ARG A 99 4.13 14.80 13.98
C ARG A 99 4.77 13.71 14.84
N ALA A 100 4.90 12.51 14.30
CA ALA A 100 5.88 11.56 14.80
C ALA A 100 6.46 10.78 13.61
N ARG A 101 7.73 11.08 13.29
CA ARG A 101 8.54 10.29 12.35
C ARG A 101 8.48 8.81 12.75
N ALA A 102 7.75 8.02 11.99
CA ALA A 102 7.88 6.57 11.98
C ALA A 102 8.29 6.14 10.57
N ALA A 103 9.46 6.62 10.15
CA ALA A 103 10.29 5.87 9.24
C ALA A 103 10.68 4.58 9.98
N VAL A 104 9.81 3.57 9.90
CA VAL A 104 10.25 2.19 10.07
C VAL A 104 11.00 1.85 8.78
N VAL A 105 12.20 2.43 8.68
CA VAL A 105 13.26 1.83 7.89
C VAL A 105 13.54 0.53 8.62
N LEU A 106 12.92 -0.56 8.15
CA LEU A 106 13.41 -1.88 8.44
C LEU A 106 14.84 -1.93 7.88
N SER A 107 15.76 -1.54 8.75
CA SER A 107 17.19 -1.61 8.56
C SER A 107 17.56 -3.09 8.65
N TYR A 108 17.17 -3.88 7.65
CA TYR A 108 17.79 -5.17 7.39
C TYR A 108 18.91 -4.95 6.39
N THR A 109 19.92 -4.19 6.82
CA THR A 109 21.26 -4.39 6.31
C THR A 109 22.23 -4.11 7.44
N ILE A 110 23.13 -5.08 7.63
CA ILE A 110 24.32 -5.05 8.48
C ILE A 110 24.06 -5.39 9.96
N LEU A 111 24.12 -6.69 10.26
CA LEU A 111 25.04 -7.15 11.29
C LEU A 111 25.60 -8.52 10.89
N CYS A 112 26.92 -8.52 10.62
CA CYS A 112 27.90 -9.62 10.58
C CYS A 112 27.58 -10.90 9.79
#